data_AF-A0A7X5XVL3-F1
#
_entry.id   AF-A0A7X5XVL3-F1
#
_cell.length_a   1.000
_cell.length_b   1.000
_cell.length_c   1.000
_cell.angle_alpha   90.00
_cell.angle_beta   90.00
_cell.angle_gamma   90.00
#
_symmetry.space_group_name_H-M   'P 1'
#
loop_
_entity.id
_entity.type
_entity.pdbx_description
1 polymer ?
#
loop_
_entity_poly.entity_id
_entity_poly.type
_entity_poly.pdbx_seq_one_letter_code
_entity_poly.pdbx_strand_id
1 'polypeptide(L)' 'MPDLKLAKLPDRKPLKLAILITPDLHQRLQDYAALYADTYGQKEAVTDLIPAMLASFLESDRSFARANGANRRG' A
#
# COMPACT_ATOMS: atom_id res chain seq x y z
N MET A 1 35.09 4.20 -19.41
CA MET A 1 34.44 3.97 -18.11
C MET A 1 33.42 2.87 -18.31
N PRO A 2 33.36 1.81 -17.50
CA PRO A 2 32.47 0.70 -17.81
C PRO A 2 31.02 1.14 -17.65
N ASP A 3 30.26 1.10 -18.74
CA ASP A 3 28.80 1.29 -18.74
C ASP A 3 28.16 0.16 -17.93
N LEU A 4 27.78 0.47 -16.69
CA LEU A 4 27.02 -0.45 -15.84
C LEU A 4 25.66 -0.69 -16.50
N LYS A 5 25.42 -1.91 -16.99
CA LYS A 5 24.11 -2.33 -17.55
C LYS A 5 22.97 -2.31 -16.52
N LEU A 6 23.31 -2.20 -15.23
CA LEU A 6 22.33 -2.05 -14.16
C LEU A 6 22.07 -0.56 -13.94
N ALA A 7 20.92 -0.09 -14.45
CA ALA A 7 20.41 1.22 -14.10
C ALA A 7 20.30 1.34 -12.56
N LYS A 8 20.54 2.54 -12.03
CA LYS A 8 20.41 2.83 -10.60
C LYS A 8 19.09 2.26 -10.09
N LEU A 9 19.17 1.41 -9.06
CA LEU A 9 17.97 0.84 -8.44
C LEU A 9 17.03 1.99 -8.04
N PRO A 10 15.72 1.86 -8.26
CA PRO A 10 14.76 2.88 -7.86
C PRO A 10 14.91 3.15 -6.36
N ASP A 11 14.70 4.40 -5.94
CA ASP A 11 14.74 4.74 -4.53
C ASP A 11 13.67 3.91 -3.79
N ARG A 12 14.12 3.03 -2.89
CA ARG A 12 13.27 2.15 -2.09
C ARG A 12 13.02 2.71 -0.69
N LYS A 13 13.43 3.96 -0.42
CA LYS A 13 13.22 4.56 0.89
C LYS A 13 11.71 4.68 1.16
N PRO A 14 11.21 4.10 2.26
CA PRO A 14 9.83 4.27 2.64
C PRO A 14 9.56 5.75 2.92
N LEU A 15 8.51 6.29 2.31
CA LEU A 15 8.07 7.66 2.54
C LEU A 15 7.06 7.67 3.68
N LYS A 16 7.31 8.50 4.71
CA LYS A 16 6.35 8.71 5.79
C LYS A 16 5.24 9.63 5.30
N LEU A 17 4.02 9.11 5.23
CA LEU A 17 2.82 9.89 4.88
C LEU A 17 2.02 10.18 6.15
N ALA A 18 1.76 11.46 6.44
CA ALA A 18 0.83 11.88 7.48
C ALA A 18 -0.55 12.12 6.84
N ILE A 19 -1.58 11.45 7.35
CA ILE A 19 -2.97 11.57 6.88
C ILE A 19 -3.89 11.89 8.05
N LEU A 20 -4.96 12.64 7.77
CA LEU A 20 -6.08 12.79 8.68
C LEU A 20 -7.17 11.81 8.24
N ILE A 21 -7.71 11.06 9.20
CA ILE A 21 -8.80 10.13 8.97
C ILE A 21 -9.98 10.48 9.86
N THR A 22 -11.19 10.21 9.37
CA THR A 22 -12.41 10.37 10.17
C THR A 22 -12.45 9.35 11.30
N PRO A 23 -13.13 9.64 12.43
CA PRO A 23 -13.31 8.68 13.52
C PRO A 23 -13.95 7.36 13.07
N ASP A 24 -14.92 7.40 12.15
CA ASP A 24 -15.56 6.21 11.59
C ASP A 24 -14.55 5.28 10.90
N LEU A 25 -13.73 5.84 10.00
CA LEU A 25 -12.66 5.10 9.35
C LEU A 25 -11.64 4.53 10.36
N HIS A 26 -11.30 5.29 11.41
CA HIS A 26 -10.40 4.79 12.46
C HIS A 26 -11.00 3.55 13.14
N GLN A 27 -12.27 3.59 13.53
CA GLN A 27 -12.94 2.44 14.16
C GLN A 27 -12.95 1.22 13.25
N ARG A 28 -13.32 1.40 11.98
CA ARG A 28 -13.35 0.31 10.99
C ARG A 28 -11.98 -0.33 10.76
N LEU A 29 -10.91 0.47 10.81
CA LEU A 29 -9.55 -0.05 10.71
C LEU A 29 -9.16 -0.87 11.95
N GLN A 30 -9.56 -0.44 13.15
CA GLN A 30 -9.33 -1.22 14.38
C GLN A 30 -10.10 -2.55 14.37
N ASP A 31 -11.36 -2.52 13.95
CA ASP A 31 -12.19 -3.73 13.84
C ASP A 31 -11.58 -4.72 12.83
N TYR A 32 -11.06 -4.21 11.71
CA TYR A 32 -10.35 -5.04 10.74
C TYR A 32 -9.08 -5.64 11.33
N ALA A 33 -8.28 -4.87 12.07
CA ALA A 33 -7.06 -5.38 12.71
C ALA A 33 -7.37 -6.46 13.76
N ALA A 34 -8.47 -6.32 14.50
CA ALA A 34 -8.94 -7.34 15.43
C ALA A 34 -9.33 -8.62 14.69
N LEU A 35 -10.07 -8.51 13.58
CA LEU A 35 -10.44 -9.66 12.74
C LEU A 35 -9.21 -10.33 12.09
N TYR A 36 -8.24 -9.53 11.63
CA TYR A 36 -6.98 -10.05 11.11
C TYR A 36 -6.23 -10.87 12.17
N ALA A 37 -6.16 -10.36 13.40
CA ALA A 37 -5.53 -11.07 14.51
C ALA A 37 -6.26 -12.37 14.87
N ASP A 38 -7.59 -12.37 14.84
CA ASP A 38 -8.40 -13.58 15.07
C ASP A 38 -8.19 -14.62 13.95
N THR A 39 -8.12 -14.16 12.70
CA THR A 39 -7.97 -15.03 11.52
C THR A 39 -6.59 -15.66 11.42
N TYR A 40 -5.52 -14.89 11.70
CA TYR A 40 -4.13 -15.31 11.50
C TYR A 40 -3.37 -15.59 12.80
N GLY A 41 -3.99 -15.39 13.96
CA GLY A 41 -3.35 -15.54 15.28
C GLY A 41 -2.26 -14.49 15.56
N GLN A 42 -2.12 -13.47 14.71
CA GLN A 42 -1.07 -12.47 14.79
C GLN A 42 -1.65 -11.06 14.85
N LYS A 43 -1.40 -10.38 15.97
CA LYS A 43 -1.80 -9.00 16.16
C LYS A 43 -0.81 -8.06 15.48
N GLU A 44 -1.28 -7.37 14.45
CA GLU A 44 -0.54 -6.31 13.76
C GLU A 44 -1.16 -4.94 14.06
N ALA A 45 -0.35 -3.89 14.08
CA ALA A 45 -0.88 -2.54 14.21
C ALA A 45 -1.58 -2.13 12.92
N VAL A 46 -2.67 -1.37 13.04
CA VAL A 46 -3.38 -0.79 11.89
C VAL A 46 -2.42 -0.08 10.93
N THR A 47 -1.41 0.62 11.46
CA THR A 47 -0.41 1.34 10.66
C THR A 47 0.44 0.43 9.77
N ASP A 48 0.63 -0.82 10.17
CA ASP A 48 1.40 -1.81 9.42
C ASP A 48 0.52 -2.54 8.39
N LEU A 49 -0.78 -2.64 8.66
CA LEU A 49 -1.78 -3.19 7.74
C LEU A 49 -2.17 -2.22 6.63
N ILE A 50 -2.23 -0.91 6.91
CA ILE A 50 -2.65 0.12 5.93
C ILE A 50 -1.88 0.03 4.59
N PRO A 51 -0.54 -0.07 4.56
CA PRO A 51 0.19 -0.20 3.30
C PRO A 51 -0.26 -1.39 2.45
N ALA A 52 -0.46 -2.56 3.07
CA ALA A 52 -0.91 -3.76 2.38
C ALA A 52 -2.37 -3.64 1.90
N MET A 53 -3.25 -3.05 2.72
CA MET A 53 -4.63 -2.74 2.33
C MET A 53 -4.70 -1.82 1.12
N LEU A 54 -3.91 -0.73 1.12
CA LEU A 54 -3.87 0.23 0.03
C LEU A 54 -3.30 -0.39 -1.25
N ALA A 55 -2.24 -1.21 -1.14
CA ALA A 55 -1.70 -1.93 -2.28
C ALA A 55 -2.75 -2.85 -2.92
N SER A 56 -3.41 -3.69 -2.11
CA SER A 56 -4.47 -4.59 -2.55
C SER A 56 -5.65 -3.83 -3.18
N PHE A 57 -6.04 -2.69 -2.61
CA PHE A 57 -7.08 -1.83 -3.16
C PHE A 57 -6.69 -1.30 -4.56
N LEU A 58 -5.48 -0.77 -4.72
CA LEU A 58 -4.99 -0.24 -6.00
C LEU A 58 -4.83 -1.33 -7.06
N GLU A 59 -4.43 -2.54 -6.68
CA GLU A 59 -4.35 -3.70 -7.56
C GLU A 59 -5.73 -4.20 -8.01
N SER A 60 -6.72 -4.11 -7.12
CA SER A 60 -8.10 -4.53 -7.39
C SER A 60 -8.88 -3.55 -8.27
N ASP A 61 -8.46 -2.27 -8.31
CA ASP A 61 -9.09 -1.24 -9.15
C ASP A 61 -8.66 -1.37 -10.63
N ARG A 62 -9.46 -2.11 -11.40
CA ARG A 62 -9.24 -2.32 -12.84
C ARG A 62 -9.28 -1.04 -13.66
N SER A 63 -10.09 -0.05 -13.25
CA SER A 63 -10.19 1.23 -13.94
C SER A 63 -8.91 2.03 -13.75
N PHE A 64 -8.37 2.03 -12.52
CA PHE A 64 -7.06 2.57 -12.22
C PHE A 64 -5.95 1.87 -13.00
N ALA A 65 -5.95 0.52 -13.03
CA ALA A 65 -4.94 -0.24 -13.76
C ALA A 65 -4.93 0.07 -15.28
N ARG A 66 -6.11 0.25 -15.88
CA ARG A 66 -6.24 0.65 -17.30
C ARG A 66 -5.67 2.05 -17.56
N ALA A 67 -6.00 3.02 -16.70
CA ALA A 67 -5.48 4.39 -16.82
C ALA A 67 -3.96 4.46 -16.60
N ASN A 68 -3.44 3.74 -15.61
CA ASN A 68 -2.00 3.71 -15.31
C ASN A 68 -1.20 2.96 -16.39
N GLY A 69 -1.74 1.88 -16.96
CA GLY A 69 -1.14 1.16 -18.09
C GLY A 69 -1.09 1.99 -19.37
N ALA A 70 -2.07 2.86 -19.61
CA ALA A 70 -2.04 3.84 -20.69
C ALA A 70 -0.98 4.93 -20.44
N ASN A 71 -0.84 5.39 -19.20
CA ASN A 71 0.11 6.45 -18.83
C ASN A 71 1.59 6.02 -18.84
N ARG A 72 1.90 4.71 -18.84
CA ARG A 72 3.26 4.18 -18.97
C ARG A 72 3.69 3.91 -20.42
N ARG A 73 2.77 4.04 -21.38
CA ARG A 73 3.02 3.82 -22.82
C ARG A 73 2.99 5.11 -23.65
N GLY A 74 2.86 6.26 -22.99
CA GLY A 74 2.92 7.61 -23.59
C GLY A 74 4.25 8.29 -23.30
#